data_AF-A0A7J2KS81-F1
#
_entry.id   AF-A0A7J2KS81-F1
#
_cell.length_a   1.000
_cell.length_b   1.000
_cell.length_c   1.000
_cell.angle_alpha   90.00
_cell.angle_beta   90.00
_cell.angle_gamma   90.00
#
_symmetry.space_group_name_H-M   'P 1'
#
loop_
_entity.id
_entity.type
_entity.pdbx_description
1 polymer ?
#
loop_
_entity_poly.entity_id
_entity_poly.type
_entity_poly.pdbx_seq_one_letter_code
_entity_poly.pdbx_strand_id
1 'polypeptide(L)'
;MIALFVLLGIGLKFVDDAFDRNLYSKKIATIFTFLVGILWIFLSLTNIYIGTILTAVLLGSLLAGKIDNSAFQATSGFVLLFFFFSGITLHFALLVFLTLVA
;
A
#
# COMPACT_ATOMS: atom_id res chain seq x y z
N MET A 1 -12.34 -12.42 4.35
CA MET A 1 -11.66 -11.46 3.44
C MET A 1 -12.05 -10.01 3.68
N ILE A 2 -13.34 -9.63 3.72
CA ILE A 2 -13.77 -8.23 3.90
C ILE A 2 -13.13 -7.57 5.14
N ALA A 3 -13.10 -8.26 6.28
CA ALA A 3 -12.50 -7.73 7.51
C ALA A 3 -11.02 -7.31 7.35
N LEU A 4 -10.25 -8.00 6.51
CA LEU A 4 -8.84 -7.65 6.27
C LEU A 4 -8.69 -6.39 5.42
N PHE A 5 -9.58 -6.18 4.45
CA PHE A 5 -9.64 -4.93 3.70
C PHE A 5 -10.04 -3.76 4.58
N VAL A 6 -11.00 -3.97 5.48
CA VAL A 6 -11.38 -2.97 6.48
C VAL A 6 -10.18 -2.64 7.37
N LEU A 7 -9.44 -3.64 7.83
CA LEU A 7 -8.26 -3.44 8.66
C LEU A 7 -7.14 -2.72 7.90
N LEU A 8 -6.93 -3.03 6.62
CA LEU A 8 -6.00 -2.30 5.75
C LEU A 8 -6.39 -0.82 5.62
N GLY A 9 -7.67 -0.55 5.34
CA GLY A 9 -8.19 0.83 5.22
C GLY A 9 -8.06 1.63 6.52
N ILE A 10 -8.35 1.00 7.66
CA ILE A 10 -8.14 1.62 8.99
C ILE A 10 -6.66 1.93 9.21
N GLY A 11 -5.78 0.97 8.91
CA GLY A 11 -4.34 1.15 9.06
C GLY A 11 -3.79 2.28 8.18
N LEU A 12 -4.23 2.35 6.92
CA LEU A 12 -3.86 3.44 6.01
C LEU A 12 -4.32 4.79 6.55
N LYS A 13 -5.59 4.91 6.97
CA LYS A 13 -6.12 6.15 7.54
C LYS A 13 -5.40 6.57 8.82
N PHE A 14 -5.05 5.60 9.68
CA PHE A 14 -4.29 5.90 10.89
C PHE A 14 -2.90 6.48 10.58
N VAL A 15 -2.22 5.93 9.57
CA VAL A 15 -0.92 6.46 9.12
C VAL A 15 -1.11 7.85 8.51
N ASP A 16 -2.07 8.02 7.61
CA ASP A 16 -2.40 9.29 6.95
C ASP A 16 -2.71 10.41 7.97
N ASP A 17 -3.64 10.18 8.90
CA ASP A 17 -4.01 11.13 9.95
C ASP A 17 -2.83 11.46 10.90
N ALA A 18 -1.87 10.54 11.08
CA ALA A 18 -0.69 10.78 11.89
C ALA A 18 0.36 11.68 11.21
N PHE A 19 0.56 11.51 9.90
CA PHE A 19 1.57 12.25 9.15
C PHE A 19 1.07 13.60 8.67
N ASP A 20 -0.17 13.66 8.16
CA ASP A 20 -0.76 14.86 7.55
C ASP A 20 -1.36 15.80 8.60
N ARG A 21 -2.13 15.23 9.53
CA ARG A 21 -2.94 16.00 10.49
C ARG A 21 -2.33 16.09 11.89
N ASN A 22 -1.21 15.40 12.12
CA ASN A 22 -0.54 15.29 13.42
C ASN A 22 -1.49 14.84 14.56
N LEU A 23 -2.51 14.03 14.26
CA LEU A 23 -3.48 13.55 15.26
C LEU A 23 -2.91 12.45 16.16
N TYR A 24 -1.89 11.74 15.67
CA TYR A 24 -1.23 10.63 16.36
C TYR A 24 0.28 10.76 16.33
N SER A 25 0.97 9.98 17.17
CA SER A 25 2.43 9.96 17.21
C SER A 25 3.03 9.39 15.92
N LYS A 26 3.84 10.18 15.22
CA LYS A 26 4.56 9.76 14.00
C LYS A 26 5.45 8.53 14.24
N LYS A 27 6.06 8.40 15.44
CA LYS A 27 6.86 7.22 15.79
C LYS A 27 6.04 5.94 15.79
N ILE A 28 4.82 6.01 16.34
CA ILE A 28 3.90 4.86 16.36
C ILE A 28 3.39 4.60 14.94
N ALA A 29 3.03 5.66 14.21
CA ALA A 29 2.59 5.55 12.82
C ALA A 29 3.64 4.90 11.91
N THR A 30 4.94 5.18 12.09
CA THR A 30 6.03 4.50 11.37
C THR A 30 5.99 2.99 11.57
N ILE A 31 5.77 2.51 12.80
CA ILE A 31 5.68 1.07 13.09
C ILE A 31 4.44 0.47 12.41
N PHE A 32 3.30 1.16 12.52
CA PHE A 32 2.06 0.74 11.87
C PHE A 32 2.16 0.72 10.35
N THR A 33 2.93 1.63 9.76
CA THR A 33 3.17 1.67 8.32
C THR A 33 3.74 0.34 7.83
N PHE A 34 4.72 -0.22 8.55
CA PHE A 34 5.27 -1.53 8.23
C PHE A 34 4.23 -2.67 8.37
N LEU A 35 3.40 -2.64 9.41
CA LEU A 35 2.31 -3.62 9.58
C LEU A 35 1.27 -3.52 8.45
N VAL A 36 0.94 -2.30 8.01
CA VAL A 36 0.08 -2.07 6.84
C VAL A 36 0.73 -2.67 5.60
N GLY A 37 2.03 -2.48 5.39
CA GLY A 37 2.77 -3.10 4.28
C GLY A 37 2.73 -4.63 4.28
N ILE A 38 2.87 -5.27 5.46
CA ILE A 38 2.74 -6.73 5.58
C ILE A 38 1.33 -7.19 5.21
N LEU A 39 0.30 -6.52 5.75
CA LEU A 39 -1.09 -6.86 5.44
C LEU A 39 -1.40 -6.66 3.95
N TRP A 40 -0.83 -5.62 3.35
CA TRP A 40 -0.93 -5.33 1.93
C TRP A 40 -0.37 -6.47 1.06
N ILE A 41 0.85 -6.94 1.40
CA ILE A 41 1.48 -8.08 0.73
C ILE A 41 0.61 -9.33 0.90
N PHE A 42 0.17 -9.61 2.12
CA PHE A 42 -0.68 -10.77 2.42
C PHE A 42 -1.95 -10.78 1.57
N LEU A 43 -2.67 -9.66 1.51
CA LEU A 43 -3.87 -9.53 0.67
C LEU A 43 -3.55 -9.71 -0.82
N SER A 44 -2.45 -9.12 -1.29
CA SER A 44 -2.03 -9.19 -2.69
C SER A 44 -1.72 -10.62 -3.16
N LEU A 45 -1.26 -11.47 -2.24
CA LEU A 45 -0.98 -12.89 -2.52
C LEU A 45 -2.23 -13.76 -2.66
N THR A 46 -3.40 -13.30 -2.18
CA THR A 46 -4.61 -14.12 -2.17
C THR A 46 -5.27 -14.27 -3.54
N ASN A 47 -5.10 -13.29 -4.43
CA ASN A 47 -5.72 -13.28 -5.75
C ASN A 47 -5.02 -12.28 -6.68
N ILE A 48 -4.82 -12.67 -7.94
CA ILE A 48 -4.19 -11.83 -8.97
C ILE A 48 -4.85 -10.45 -9.13
N TYR A 49 -6.18 -10.37 -9.09
CA TYR A 49 -6.90 -9.11 -9.23
C TYR A 49 -6.74 -8.22 -8.00
N ILE A 50 -6.71 -8.81 -6.80
CA ILE A 50 -6.47 -8.07 -5.55
C ILE A 50 -5.07 -7.49 -5.55
N GLY A 51 -4.06 -8.31 -5.84
CA GLY A 51 -2.68 -7.85 -5.96
C GLY A 51 -2.52 -6.77 -7.03
N THR A 52 -3.21 -6.90 -8.17
CA THR A 52 -3.18 -5.91 -9.24
C THR A 52 -3.79 -4.57 -8.80
N ILE A 53 -4.98 -4.57 -8.20
CA ILE A 53 -5.66 -3.35 -7.74
C ILE A 53 -4.84 -2.66 -6.66
N LEU A 54 -4.38 -3.41 -5.66
CA LEU A 54 -3.56 -2.86 -4.59
C LEU A 54 -2.25 -2.29 -5.16
N THR A 55 -1.53 -3.03 -5.99
CA THR A 55 -0.30 -2.49 -6.62
C THR A 55 -0.57 -1.23 -7.44
N ALA A 56 -1.68 -1.18 -8.18
CA ALA A 56 -2.06 0.01 -8.96
C ALA A 56 -2.32 1.22 -8.07
N VAL A 57 -3.04 1.06 -6.95
CA VAL A 57 -3.29 2.14 -5.98
C VAL A 57 -1.97 2.64 -5.38
N LEU A 58 -1.05 1.72 -5.04
CA LEU A 58 0.25 2.07 -4.48
C LEU A 58 1.09 2.88 -5.48
N LEU A 59 1.20 2.39 -6.72
CA LEU A 59 1.95 3.06 -7.78
C LEU A 59 1.32 4.40 -8.16
N GLY A 60 0.00 4.47 -8.33
CA GLY A 60 -0.69 5.71 -8.64
C GLY A 60 -0.47 6.77 -7.55
N SER A 61 -0.57 6.38 -6.28
CA SER A 61 -0.33 7.28 -5.15
C SER A 61 1.13 7.77 -5.07
N LEU A 62 2.11 6.91 -5.38
CA LEU A 62 3.52 7.29 -5.45
C LEU A 62 3.80 8.26 -6.61
N LEU A 63 3.28 7.96 -7.80
CA LEU A 63 3.45 8.78 -9.00
C LEU A 63 2.78 10.15 -8.86
N ALA A 64 1.62 10.20 -8.22
CA ALA A 64 0.91 11.44 -7.92
C ALA A 64 1.58 12.27 -6.79
N GLY A 65 2.60 11.72 -6.12
CA GLY A 65 3.25 12.38 -4.98
C GLY A 65 2.36 12.54 -3.76
N LYS A 66 1.28 11.74 -3.64
CA LYS A 66 0.37 11.78 -2.48
C LYS A 66 0.99 11.21 -1.21
N ILE A 67 2.02 10.38 -1.36
CA ILE A 67 2.76 9.81 -0.23
C ILE A 67 3.90 10.78 0.11
N ASP A 68 3.68 11.64 1.08
CA ASP A 68 4.62 12.67 1.52
C ASP A 68 5.50 12.23 2.71
N ASN A 69 5.24 11.05 3.29
CA ASN A 69 5.99 10.55 4.44
C ASN A 69 7.02 9.47 4.08
N SER A 70 8.25 9.63 4.58
CA SER A 70 9.38 8.76 4.27
C SER A 70 9.19 7.31 4.76
N ALA A 71 8.42 7.10 5.84
CA ALA A 71 8.15 5.76 6.36
C ALA A 71 7.27 4.95 5.39
N PHE A 72 6.24 5.57 4.83
CA PHE A 72 5.33 4.98 3.87
C PHE A 72 5.98 4.86 2.50
N GLN A 73 6.83 5.81 2.08
CA GLN A 73 7.66 5.63 0.89
C GLN A 73 8.58 4.42 1.02
N ALA A 74 9.30 4.28 2.14
CA ALA A 74 10.18 3.13 2.39
C ALA A 74 9.40 1.80 2.41
N THR A 75 8.24 1.79 3.06
CA THR A 75 7.37 0.61 3.09
C THR A 75 6.82 0.28 1.70
N SER A 76 6.40 1.29 0.93
CA SER A 76 5.95 1.10 -0.44
C SER A 76 7.05 0.51 -1.32
N GLY A 77 8.27 1.02 -1.19
CA GLY A 77 9.46 0.46 -1.86
C GLY A 77 9.70 -1.00 -1.47
N PHE A 78 9.58 -1.34 -0.18
CA PHE A 78 9.68 -2.72 0.28
C PHE A 78 8.59 -3.63 -0.31
N VAL A 79 7.34 -3.19 -0.37
CA VAL A 79 6.24 -3.94 -0.99
C VAL A 79 6.51 -4.19 -2.48
N LEU A 80 6.93 -3.16 -3.22
CA LEU A 80 7.24 -3.28 -4.65
C LEU A 80 8.44 -4.20 -4.89
N LEU A 81 9.50 -4.09 -4.08
CA LEU A 81 10.66 -4.95 -4.17
C LEU A 81 10.28 -6.40 -3.87
N PHE A 82 9.45 -6.64 -2.85
CA PHE A 82 8.92 -7.95 -2.56
C PHE A 82 8.16 -8.53 -3.76
N PHE A 83 7.28 -7.76 -4.42
CA PHE A 83 6.55 -8.24 -5.60
C PHE A 83 7.47 -8.56 -6.78
N PHE A 84 8.55 -7.78 -6.96
CA PHE A 84 9.53 -8.04 -8.00
C PHE A 84 10.24 -9.39 -7.79
N PHE A 85 10.60 -9.72 -6.55
CA PHE A 85 11.31 -10.97 -6.23
C PHE A 85 10.39 -12.19 -6.00
N SER A 86 9.14 -11.98 -5.57
CA SER A 86 8.23 -13.07 -5.21
C SER A 86 7.65 -13.81 -6.41
N GLY A 87 7.84 -13.31 -7.64
CA GLY A 87 7.26 -13.88 -8.85
C GLY A 87 5.72 -13.82 -8.87
N ILE A 88 5.11 -12.90 -8.12
CA ILE A 88 3.66 -12.71 -8.15
C ILE A 88 3.27 -12.33 -9.58
N THR A 89 2.28 -13.05 -10.12
CA THR A 89 1.68 -12.69 -11.39
C THR A 89 0.70 -11.55 -11.16
N LEU A 90 0.93 -10.41 -11.81
CA LEU A 90 0.01 -9.27 -11.85
C LEU A 90 -0.63 -9.19 -13.23
N HIS A 91 -1.87 -8.73 -13.30
CA HIS A 91 -2.55 -8.53 -14.58
C HIS A 91 -2.07 -7.22 -15.23
N PHE A 92 -0.98 -7.30 -16.01
CA PHE A 92 -0.23 -6.13 -16.49
C PHE A 92 -1.08 -5.05 -17.17
N ALA A 93 -1.97 -5.41 -18.10
CA ALA A 93 -2.82 -4.44 -18.79
C ALA A 93 -3.75 -3.69 -17.81
N LEU A 94 -4.25 -4.39 -16.79
CA LEU A 94 -5.13 -3.82 -15.77
C LEU A 94 -4.32 -2.97 -14.79
N LEU A 95 -3.11 -3.41 -14.44
CA LEU A 95 -2.17 -2.66 -13.61
C LEU A 95 -1.89 -1.29 -14.22
N VAL A 96 -1.49 -1.24 -15.49
CA VAL A 96 -1.18 0.01 -16.19
C VAL A 96 -2.39 0.92 -16.25
N PHE A 97 -3.55 0.39 -16.67
CA PHE A 97 -4.79 1.16 -16.75
C PHE A 97 -5.17 1.79 -15.40
N LEU A 98 -5.24 0.97 -14.34
CA LEU A 98 -5.63 1.44 -13.02
C LEU A 98 -4.60 2.42 -12.43
N THR A 99 -3.31 2.22 -12.66
CA THR A 99 -2.25 3.11 -12.16
C THR A 99 -2.35 4.51 -12.76
N LEU A 100 -2.75 4.62 -14.03
CA LEU A 100 -2.87 5.91 -14.71
C LEU A 100 -4.17 6.67 -14.37
N VAL A 101 -5.16 5.99 -13.80
CA VAL A 101 -6.48 6.57 -13.46
C VAL A 101 -6.65 6.78 -11.94
N ALA A 102 -5.78 6.20 -11.11
CA ALA A 102 -5.74 6.35 -9.65
C ALA A 102 -5.24 7.73 -9.20
#